data_AF-A0A1G9HJ41-F1
#
_entry.id   AF-A0A1G9HJ41-F1
#
_cell.length_a   1.000
_cell.length_b   1.000
_cell.length_c   1.000
_cell.angle_alpha   90.00
_cell.angle_beta   90.00
_cell.angle_gamma   90.00
#
_symmetry.space_group_name_H-M   'P 1'
#
loop_
_entity.id
_entity.type
_entity.pdbx_description
1 polymer ?
#
loop_
_entity_poly.entity_id
_entity_poly.type
_entity_poly.pdbx_seq_one_letter_code
_entity_poly.pdbx_strand_id
1 'polypeptide(L)'
;MNDETHEIEPGRPVRLVPTAPGFWMTVLGVVVAGLAPLFGFLIGSMIGVAEDSDAWLTPVYVGLLVGVVIGGLGVVLAVLGGRRLWRATRRGDRVGDGAEVPA
;
A
#
# COMPACT_ATOMS: atom_id res chain seq x y z
N MET A 1 -42.41 26.86 26.44
CA MET A 1 -41.41 25.77 26.52
C MET A 1 -41.76 24.86 25.36
N ASN A 2 -41.20 25.14 24.19
CA ASN A 2 -41.56 24.46 22.95
C ASN A 2 -40.51 23.38 22.74
N ASP A 3 -40.94 22.11 22.81
CA ASP A 3 -40.10 20.94 22.58
C ASP A 3 -40.19 20.58 21.10
N GLU A 4 -39.26 21.12 20.30
CA GLU A 4 -39.07 20.74 18.91
C GLU A 4 -38.40 19.35 18.89
N THR A 5 -39.20 18.29 18.94
CA THR A 5 -38.71 16.93 18.78
C THR A 5 -38.24 16.74 17.34
N HIS A 6 -36.97 17.01 17.09
CA HIS A 6 -36.30 16.62 15.85
C HIS A 6 -36.43 15.10 15.69
N GLU A 7 -37.33 14.67 14.81
CA GLU A 7 -37.48 13.29 14.39
C GLU A 7 -36.15 12.86 13.76
N ILE A 8 -35.39 12.03 14.49
CA ILE A 8 -34.10 11.53 14.03
C ILE A 8 -34.39 10.56 12.88
N GLU A 9 -34.26 11.03 11.65
CA GLU A 9 -34.41 10.21 10.46
C GLU A 9 -33.40 9.05 10.51
N PRO A 10 -33.83 7.78 10.47
CA PRO A 10 -32.92 6.65 10.57
C PRO A 10 -31.87 6.70 9.45
N GLY A 11 -30.60 6.78 9.84
CA GLY A 11 -29.50 6.83 8.88
C GLY A 11 -29.44 5.60 7.98
N ARG A 12 -28.95 5.77 6.74
CA ARG A 12 -28.76 4.67 5.78
C ARG A 12 -27.91 3.55 6.42
N PRO A 13 -28.34 2.27 6.37
CA PRO A 13 -27.57 1.18 6.94
C PRO A 13 -26.21 1.05 6.24
N VAL A 14 -25.12 1.10 7.01
CA VAL A 14 -23.75 0.94 6.52
C VAL A 14 -23.28 -0.49 6.82
N ARG A 15 -22.98 -1.25 5.77
CA ARG A 15 -22.37 -2.59 5.91
C ARG A 15 -20.86 -2.49 5.78
N LEU A 16 -20.14 -2.73 6.88
CA LEU A 16 -18.69 -2.85 6.86
C LEU A 16 -18.31 -4.20 6.25
N VAL A 17 -17.60 -4.16 5.13
CA VAL A 17 -16.98 -5.35 4.52
C VAL A 17 -15.47 -5.32 4.77
N PRO A 18 -14.84 -6.46 5.07
CA PRO A 18 -13.39 -6.53 5.18
C PRO A 18 -12.69 -6.04 3.91
N THR A 19 -11.58 -5.33 4.06
CA THR A 19 -10.71 -4.94 2.94
C THR A 19 -10.34 -6.14 2.06
N ALA A 20 -10.35 -5.95 0.75
CA ALA A 20 -10.13 -7.03 -0.21
C ALA A 20 -8.76 -7.72 0.00
N PRO A 21 -8.70 -9.07 -0.13
CA PRO A 21 -7.45 -9.82 0.02
C PRO A 21 -6.39 -9.33 -0.98
N GLY A 22 -5.21 -8.95 -0.47
CA GLY A 22 -4.12 -8.42 -1.30
C GLY A 22 -4.00 -6.89 -1.30
N PHE A 23 -5.03 -6.16 -0.87
CA PHE A 23 -4.99 -4.69 -0.79
C PHE A 23 -3.80 -4.18 0.04
N TRP A 24 -3.67 -4.63 1.29
CA TRP A 24 -2.59 -4.21 2.18
C TRP A 24 -1.20 -4.56 1.67
N MET A 25 -1.07 -5.73 1.03
CA MET A 25 0.18 -6.17 0.42
C MET A 25 0.57 -5.26 -0.75
N THR A 26 -0.40 -4.83 -1.56
CA THR A 26 -0.18 -3.86 -2.63
C THR A 26 0.25 -2.51 -2.09
N VAL A 27 -0.51 -1.96 -1.14
CA VAL A 27 -0.26 -0.64 -0.56
C VAL A 27 1.10 -0.59 0.11
N LEU A 28 1.38 -1.54 1.02
CA LEU A 28 2.67 -1.60 1.70
C LEU A 28 3.82 -1.83 0.72
N GLY A 29 3.62 -2.69 -0.28
CA GLY A 29 4.62 -2.92 -1.32
C GLY A 29 4.98 -1.64 -2.09
N VAL A 30 3.99 -0.86 -2.51
CA VAL A 30 4.20 0.43 -3.21
C VAL A 30 4.90 1.44 -2.30
N VAL A 31 4.46 1.56 -1.05
CA VAL A 31 5.07 2.48 -0.08
C VAL A 31 6.54 2.12 0.15
N VAL A 32 6.85 0.84 0.39
CA VAL A 32 8.23 0.38 0.57
C VAL A 32 9.05 0.57 -0.70
N ALA A 33 8.48 0.27 -1.87
CA ALA A 33 9.17 0.43 -3.16
C ALA A 33 9.61 1.87 -3.42
N GLY A 34 8.77 2.85 -3.09
CA GLY A 34 9.09 4.27 -3.27
C GLY A 34 9.98 4.84 -2.18
N LEU A 35 9.71 4.50 -0.92
CA LEU A 35 10.38 5.13 0.22
C LEU A 35 11.74 4.51 0.53
N ALA A 36 11.94 3.21 0.36
CA ALA A 36 13.18 2.55 0.76
C ALA A 36 14.42 3.09 0.01
N PRO A 37 14.40 3.31 -1.32
CA PRO A 37 15.53 3.93 -2.02
C PRO A 37 15.81 5.36 -1.55
N LEU A 38 14.75 6.15 -1.30
CA LEU A 38 14.87 7.52 -0.81
C LEU A 38 15.52 7.57 0.58
N PHE A 39 15.06 6.72 1.50
CA PHE A 39 15.65 6.62 2.85
C PHE A 39 17.07 6.09 2.80
N GLY A 40 17.35 5.09 1.96
CA GLY A 40 18.70 4.55 1.78
C GLY A 40 19.68 5.63 1.30
N PHE A 41 19.29 6.41 0.30
CA PHE A 41 20.06 7.55 -0.19
C PHE A 41 20.25 8.63 0.91
N LEU A 42 19.16 9.00 1.59
CA LEU A 42 19.18 10.05 2.61
C LEU A 42 20.10 9.68 3.78
N ILE A 43 19.96 8.46 4.31
CA ILE A 43 20.81 7.95 5.39
C ILE A 43 22.26 7.89 4.93
N GLY A 44 22.52 7.36 3.73
CA GLY A 44 23.86 7.32 3.14
C GLY A 44 24.49 8.70 3.00
N SER A 45 23.69 9.74 2.70
CA SER A 45 24.16 11.13 2.62
C SER A 45 24.45 11.76 3.99
N MET A 46 23.68 11.41 5.02
CA MET A 46 23.85 11.93 6.38
C MET A 46 25.11 11.38 7.08
N ILE A 47 25.55 10.18 6.72
CA ILE A 47 26.75 9.54 7.30
C ILE A 47 28.05 10.26 6.88
N GLY A 48 28.04 11.02 5.78
CA GLY A 48 29.21 11.75 5.29
C GLY A 48 30.23 10.87 4.55
N VAL A 49 31.27 11.50 4.00
CA VAL A 49 32.38 10.82 3.30
C VAL A 49 33.55 10.73 4.27
N ALA A 50 33.98 9.52 4.65
CA ALA A 50 35.23 9.37 5.39
C ALA A 50 36.41 9.70 4.45
N GLU A 51 37.37 10.49 4.94
CA GLU A 51 38.49 11.04 4.16
C GLU A 51 39.37 9.97 3.48
N ASP A 52 39.28 8.70 3.92
CA ASP A 52 40.01 7.54 3.39
C ASP A 52 39.12 6.54 2.61
N SER A 53 37.93 6.94 2.17
CA SER A 53 37.01 6.02 1.48
C SER A 53 37.48 5.76 0.04
N ASP A 54 38.02 4.57 -0.22
CA ASP A 54 38.14 4.02 -1.57
C ASP A 54 36.82 4.26 -2.32
N ALA A 55 36.90 4.97 -3.45
CA ALA A 55 35.79 5.63 -4.14
C ALA A 55 34.59 4.74 -4.56
N TRP A 56 34.68 3.43 -4.35
CA TRP A 56 33.67 2.43 -4.68
C TRP A 56 32.67 2.13 -3.55
N LEU A 57 33.00 2.46 -2.29
CA LEU A 57 32.18 2.16 -1.10
C LEU A 57 31.78 3.44 -0.35
N THR A 58 31.42 4.51 -1.06
CA THR A 58 30.90 5.68 -0.36
C THR A 58 29.58 5.32 0.34
N PRO A 59 29.32 5.83 1.55
CA PRO A 59 28.10 5.52 2.31
C PRO A 59 26.80 5.81 1.56
N VAL A 60 26.84 6.78 0.64
CA VAL A 60 25.72 7.10 -0.27
C VAL A 60 25.40 5.94 -1.21
N TYR A 61 26.41 5.34 -1.86
CA TYR A 61 26.19 4.21 -2.77
C TYR A 61 25.68 2.98 -2.03
N VAL A 62 26.26 2.69 -0.87
CA VAL A 62 25.84 1.55 -0.03
C VAL A 62 24.40 1.75 0.46
N GLY A 63 24.09 2.94 0.98
CA GLY A 63 22.75 3.29 1.44
C GLY A 63 21.71 3.18 0.33
N LEU A 64 21.99 3.75 -0.85
CA LEU A 64 21.12 3.65 -2.02
C LEU A 64 20.95 2.19 -2.47
N LEU A 65 22.02 1.40 -2.53
CA LEU A 65 21.96 -0.01 -2.93
C LEU A 65 21.05 -0.82 -2.00
N VAL A 66 21.23 -0.68 -0.69
CA VAL A 66 20.38 -1.33 0.31
C VAL A 66 18.93 -0.87 0.15
N GLY A 67 18.70 0.42 -0.03
CA GLY A 67 17.38 0.99 -0.27
C GLY A 67 16.70 0.45 -1.53
N VAL A 68 17.44 0.27 -2.63
CA VAL A 68 16.95 -0.31 -3.89
C VAL A 68 16.61 -1.79 -3.74
N VAL A 69 17.43 -2.56 -3.02
CA VAL A 69 17.15 -3.99 -2.76
C VAL A 69 15.86 -4.15 -1.96
N ILE A 70 15.71 -3.37 -0.88
CA ILE A 70 14.48 -3.36 -0.06
C ILE A 70 13.29 -2.87 -0.89
N GLY A 71 13.48 -1.81 -1.68
CA GLY A 71 12.46 -1.28 -2.57
C GLY A 71 12.01 -2.29 -3.62
N GLY A 72 12.93 -3.06 -4.19
CA GLY A 72 12.66 -4.14 -5.12
C GLY A 72 11.80 -5.25 -4.50
N LEU A 73 12.06 -5.60 -3.23
CA LEU A 73 11.18 -6.52 -2.49
C LEU A 73 9.78 -5.92 -2.32
N GLY A 74 9.68 -4.61 -2.07
CA GLY A 74 8.41 -3.86 -2.08
C GLY A 74 7.66 -4.01 -3.41
N VAL A 75 8.35 -3.90 -4.55
CA VAL A 75 7.74 -4.12 -5.88
C VAL A 75 7.21 -5.55 -6.03
N VAL A 76 7.97 -6.56 -5.60
CA VAL A 76 7.53 -7.96 -5.63
C VAL A 76 6.26 -8.14 -4.80
N LEU A 77 6.22 -7.57 -3.59
CA LEU A 77 5.04 -7.59 -2.74
C LEU A 77 3.85 -6.88 -3.39
N ALA A 78 4.10 -5.72 -4.01
CA ALA A 78 3.07 -4.95 -4.69
C ALA A 78 2.43 -5.73 -5.84
N VAL A 79 3.24 -6.41 -6.65
CA VAL A 79 2.76 -7.24 -7.76
C VAL A 79 1.98 -8.45 -7.27
N LEU A 80 2.47 -9.15 -6.25
CA LEU A 80 1.77 -10.30 -5.65
C LEU A 80 0.44 -9.88 -5.03
N GLY A 81 0.42 -8.77 -4.29
CA GLY A 81 -0.77 -8.16 -3.72
C GLY A 81 -1.78 -7.77 -4.78
N GLY A 82 -1.33 -7.09 -5.84
CA GLY A 82 -2.16 -6.65 -6.96
C GLY A 82 -2.75 -7.83 -7.72
N ARG A 83 -1.96 -8.88 -7.97
CA ARG A 83 -2.46 -10.14 -8.57
C ARG A 83 -3.51 -10.81 -7.70
N ARG A 84 -3.33 -10.82 -6.38
CA ARG A 84 -4.30 -11.38 -5.44
C ARG A 84 -5.58 -10.55 -5.40
N LEU A 85 -5.46 -9.23 -5.40
CA LEU A 85 -6.57 -8.30 -5.42
C LEU A 85 -7.39 -8.46 -6.71
N TRP A 86 -6.75 -8.45 -7.87
CA TRP A 86 -7.40 -8.63 -9.17
C TRP A 86 -8.17 -9.95 -9.30
N ARG A 87 -7.63 -11.03 -8.71
CA ARG A 87 -8.33 -12.32 -8.64
C ARG A 87 -9.53 -12.28 -7.71
N ALA A 88 -9.48 -11.51 -6.62
CA ALA A 88 -10.58 -11.38 -5.66
C ALA A 88 -11.75 -10.58 -6.25
N THR A 89 -11.48 -9.46 -6.94
CA THR A 89 -12.53 -8.65 -7.61
C THR A 89 -13.24 -9.43 -8.70
N ARG A 90 -12.52 -10.16 -9.56
CA ARG A 90 -13.13 -11.00 -10.62
C ARG A 90 -14.01 -12.15 -10.13
N ARG A 91 -13.92 -12.54 -8.84
CA ARG A 91 -14.85 -13.51 -8.23
C ARG A 91 -16.13 -12.84 -7.73
N GLY A 92 -16.06 -11.58 -7.30
CA GLY A 92 -17.23 -10.79 -6.88
C GLY A 92 -18.15 -10.44 -8.04
N ASP A 93 -17.58 -10.04 -9.19
CA ASP A 93 -18.37 -9.64 -10.37
C ASP A 93 -19.26 -10.77 -10.91
N ARG A 94 -18.81 -12.04 -10.82
CA ARG A 94 -19.59 -13.22 -11.27
C ARG A 94 -20.79 -13.55 -10.39
N VAL A 95 -20.85 -13.06 -9.15
CA VAL A 95 -21.96 -13.30 -8.23
C VAL A 95 -23.04 -12.20 -8.37
N GLY A 96 -22.65 -10.99 -8.79
CA GLY A 96 -23.58 -9.88 -9.04
C GLY A 96 -24.43 -10.06 -10.30
N ASP A 97 -23.90 -10.72 -11.33
CA ASP A 97 -24.59 -10.95 -12.62
C ASP A 97 -25.69 -12.03 -12.54
N GLY A 98 -25.64 -12.89 -11.51
CA GLY A 98 -26.65 -13.94 -11.27
C GLY A 98 -27.76 -13.55 -10.31
N ALA A 99 -27.75 -12.32 -9.79
CA ALA A 99 -28.74 -11.79 -8.86
C ALA A 99 -29.76 -10.86 -9.54
N GLU A 100 -29.93 -10.97 -10.86
CA GLU A 100 -31.14 -10.46 -11.52
C GLU A 100 -32.34 -11.27 -11.00
N VAL A 101 -33.11 -10.60 -10.13
CA VAL A 101 -34.30 -11.12 -9.47
C VAL A 101 -35.36 -11.41 -10.55
N PRO A 102 -35.85 -12.65 -10.72
CA PRO A 102 -37.02 -12.89 -11.55
C PRO A 102 -38.23 -12.18 -10.92
N ALA A 103 -38.93 -11.41 -11.76
CA ALA A 103 -40.13 -10.64 -11.44
C ALA A 103 -41.28 -11.50 -10.90
#